data_AF-A0A285QXZ7-F1
#
_entry.id   AF-A0A285QXZ7-F1
#
_cell.length_a   1.000
_cell.length_b   1.000
_cell.length_c   1.000
_cell.angle_alpha   90.00
_cell.angle_beta   90.00
_cell.angle_gamma   90.00
#
_symmetry.space_group_name_H-M   'P 1'
#
loop_
_entity.id
_entity.type
_entity.pdbx_description
1 polymer ?
#
loop_
_entity_poly.entity_id
_entity_poly.type
_entity_poly.pdbx_seq_one_letter_code
_entity_poly.pdbx_strand_id
1 'polypeptide(L)'
;MIGPASSSRLTGVTAVRIEGGGSSRTRAGAAMRGLAGKVAATFSQELDLLGEDRSRQQHRPDIDSYDVNGTARALNRDLGGGAVDEGRLTRSLGEFVTESASLIGARPESRSLGRIDAAIGEAEGEVQGAETIDAALRSIDRTTTLVASDRR
;
A
#
# COMPACT_ATOMS: atom_id res chain seq x y z
N MET A 1 47.24 -13.12 0.11
CA MET A 1 46.48 -13.50 1.32
C MET A 1 45.16 -12.73 1.28
N ILE A 2 44.06 -13.49 1.20
CA ILE A 2 42.61 -13.21 1.34
C ILE A 2 42.29 -11.92 2.15
N GLY A 3 41.33 -11.04 1.84
CA GLY A 3 40.27 -10.96 0.81
C GLY A 3 39.48 -9.63 0.97
N PRO A 4 38.60 -9.24 0.02
CA PRO A 4 37.80 -8.00 0.08
C PRO A 4 36.40 -8.24 0.68
N ALA A 5 35.95 -7.40 1.61
CA ALA A 5 34.57 -7.32 2.09
C ALA A 5 34.36 -5.91 2.66
N SER A 6 33.33 -5.11 2.34
CA SER A 6 32.05 -5.41 1.73
C SER A 6 31.61 -4.22 0.89
N SER A 7 31.26 -4.45 -0.37
CA SER A 7 30.23 -3.64 -1.02
C SER A 7 28.96 -3.79 -0.20
N SER A 8 28.58 -2.77 0.57
CA SER A 8 27.19 -2.62 0.99
C SER A 8 26.37 -2.39 -0.27
N ARG A 9 25.98 -3.49 -0.88
CA ARG A 9 24.94 -3.53 -1.90
C ARG A 9 23.70 -2.96 -1.25
N LEU A 10 23.32 -1.76 -1.68
CA LEU A 10 21.95 -1.27 -1.55
C LEU A 10 21.03 -2.32 -2.17
N THR A 11 20.55 -3.26 -1.36
CA THR A 11 19.54 -4.21 -1.77
C THR A 11 18.19 -3.52 -1.66
N GLY A 12 17.77 -2.91 -2.77
CA GLY A 12 16.42 -3.06 -3.31
C GLY A 12 15.20 -2.75 -2.42
N VAL A 13 15.32 -1.84 -1.46
CA VAL A 13 14.14 -1.24 -0.78
C VAL A 13 14.32 0.27 -0.76
N THR A 14 14.32 0.85 -1.96
CA THR A 14 14.16 2.30 -2.14
C THR A 14 13.23 2.48 -3.32
N ALA A 15 11.96 2.12 -3.11
CA ALA A 15 10.91 2.40 -4.07
C ALA A 15 9.78 3.11 -3.34
N VAL A 16 9.58 4.36 -3.75
CA VAL A 16 8.46 5.27 -3.45
C VAL A 16 8.51 5.95 -2.08
N ARG A 17 9.39 6.95 -1.95
CA ARG A 17 9.11 8.10 -1.08
C ARG A 17 8.00 8.89 -1.75
N ILE A 18 6.77 8.80 -1.25
CA ILE A 18 5.73 9.77 -1.57
C ILE A 18 6.16 11.06 -0.86
N GLU A 19 6.81 11.97 -1.60
CA GLU A 19 7.04 13.34 -1.17
C GLU A 19 5.69 14.07 -1.17
N GLY A 20 4.96 13.94 -0.07
CA GLY A 20 3.67 14.60 0.11
C GLY A 20 2.85 14.00 1.25
N GLY A 21 3.23 14.29 2.50
CA GLY A 21 2.35 14.12 3.67
C GLY A 21 2.63 12.89 4.53
N GLY A 22 3.22 13.11 5.71
CA GLY A 22 3.24 12.15 6.82
C GLY A 22 4.33 11.07 6.76
N SER A 23 5.37 11.19 7.60
CA SER A 23 6.19 10.04 7.94
C SER A 23 5.29 8.99 8.62
N SER A 24 5.10 7.84 7.99
CA SER A 24 4.31 6.74 8.54
C SER A 24 4.82 6.38 9.94
N ARG A 25 3.92 6.33 10.92
CA ARG A 25 4.30 5.96 12.29
C ARG A 25 4.42 4.45 12.47
N THR A 26 3.87 3.68 11.53
CA THR A 26 3.87 2.21 11.55
C THR A 26 4.41 1.65 10.22
N ARG A 27 4.86 0.40 10.24
CA ARG A 27 5.28 -0.34 9.05
C ARG A 27 4.07 -0.66 8.18
N ALA A 28 2.92 -1.01 8.77
CA ALA A 28 1.69 -1.22 8.02
C ALA A 28 1.26 0.03 7.26
N GLY A 29 1.33 1.21 7.89
CA GLY A 29 1.00 2.48 7.24
C GLY A 29 1.94 2.82 6.08
N ALA A 30 3.21 2.45 6.18
CA ALA A 30 4.19 2.69 5.12
C ALA A 30 3.91 1.76 3.93
N ALA A 31 3.61 0.49 4.20
CA ALA A 31 3.20 -0.48 3.21
C ALA A 31 1.92 -0.04 2.48
N MET A 32 0.89 0.39 3.21
CA MET A 32 -0.37 0.87 2.64
C MET A 32 -0.18 2.12 1.78
N ARG A 33 0.61 3.11 2.23
CA ARG A 33 0.92 4.30 1.42
C ARG A 33 1.67 3.93 0.13
N GLY A 34 2.64 3.03 0.22
CA GLY A 34 3.36 2.52 -0.95
C GLY A 34 2.42 1.87 -1.97
N LEU A 35 1.52 1.02 -1.52
CA LEU A 35 0.51 0.38 -2.37
C LEU A 35 -0.48 1.39 -2.96
N ALA A 36 -1.01 2.32 -2.17
CA ALA A 36 -1.91 3.37 -2.65
C ALA A 36 -1.24 4.27 -3.70
N GLY A 37 0.04 4.59 -3.52
CA GLY A 37 0.85 5.31 -4.50
C GLY A 37 1.00 4.55 -5.81
N LYS A 38 1.24 3.23 -5.77
CA LYS A 38 1.27 2.38 -6.98
C LYS A 38 -0.10 2.38 -7.68
N VAL A 39 -1.19 2.23 -6.93
CA VAL A 39 -2.55 2.30 -7.48
C VAL A 39 -2.78 3.62 -8.21
N ALA A 40 -2.51 4.75 -7.56
CA ALA A 40 -2.70 6.05 -8.19
C ALA A 40 -1.78 6.29 -9.40
N ALA A 41 -0.55 5.78 -9.37
CA ALA A 41 0.37 5.85 -10.51
C ALA A 41 -0.18 5.07 -11.71
N THR A 42 -0.72 3.86 -11.50
CA THR A 42 -1.39 3.07 -12.54
C THR A 42 -2.57 3.83 -13.14
N PHE A 43 -3.47 4.34 -12.31
CA PHE A 43 -4.61 5.14 -12.81
C PHE A 43 -4.16 6.40 -13.56
N SER A 44 -3.10 7.08 -13.11
CA SER A 44 -2.58 8.26 -13.78
C SER A 44 -2.00 7.91 -15.16
N GLN A 45 -1.24 6.82 -15.25
CA GLN A 45 -0.72 6.32 -16.52
C GLN A 45 -1.85 5.93 -17.48
N GLU A 46 -2.88 5.26 -16.98
CA GLU A 46 -4.05 4.90 -17.80
C GLU A 46 -4.82 6.12 -18.28
N LEU A 47 -5.04 7.12 -17.43
CA LEU A 47 -5.72 8.35 -17.82
C LEU A 47 -4.93 9.16 -18.86
N ASP A 48 -3.59 9.16 -18.77
CA ASP A 48 -2.70 9.76 -19.76
C ASP A 48 -2.78 9.02 -21.10
N LEU A 49 -2.79 7.67 -21.07
CA LEU A 49 -2.95 6.82 -22.26
C LEU A 49 -4.36 6.94 -22.89
N LEU A 50 -5.41 7.08 -22.09
CA LEU A 50 -6.80 7.31 -22.55
C LEU A 50 -7.02 8.72 -23.11
N GLY A 51 -6.03 9.61 -22.98
CA GLY A 51 -5.98 10.90 -23.64
C GLY A 51 -5.91 10.79 -25.18
N GLU A 52 -5.46 9.65 -25.71
CA GLU A 52 -5.36 9.41 -27.16
C GLU A 52 -6.44 8.46 -27.71
N ASP A 53 -6.98 7.54 -26.90
CA ASP A 53 -8.03 6.63 -27.38
C ASP A 53 -9.03 6.28 -26.26
N ARG A 54 -10.23 6.87 -26.31
CA ARG A 54 -11.29 6.65 -25.31
C ARG A 54 -11.95 5.29 -25.49
N SER A 55 -11.27 4.23 -25.07
CA SER A 55 -11.92 2.99 -24.66
C SER A 55 -11.75 2.85 -23.17
N ARG A 56 -12.79 3.23 -22.39
CA ARG A 56 -12.87 2.97 -20.95
C ARG A 56 -12.91 1.47 -20.72
N GLN A 57 -11.75 0.84 -20.76
CA GLN A 57 -11.57 -0.54 -20.37
C GLN A 57 -11.82 -0.56 -18.86
N GLN A 58 -12.78 -1.37 -18.43
CA GLN A 58 -13.08 -1.60 -17.03
C GLN A 58 -11.84 -2.26 -16.42
N HIS A 59 -10.91 -1.47 -15.91
CA HIS A 59 -9.71 -1.97 -15.27
C HIS A 59 -10.15 -2.71 -14.02
N ARG A 60 -10.06 -4.04 -14.09
CA ARG A 60 -10.20 -4.89 -12.93
C ARG A 60 -8.77 -5.01 -12.38
N PRO A 61 -8.41 -4.26 -11.32
CA PRO A 61 -7.06 -4.27 -10.77
C PRO A 61 -6.61 -5.71 -10.53
N ASP A 62 -5.62 -6.17 -11.28
CA ASP A 62 -4.97 -7.43 -10.96
C ASP A 62 -4.11 -7.17 -9.72
N ILE A 63 -4.45 -7.84 -8.62
CA ILE A 63 -3.88 -7.61 -7.30
C ILE A 63 -2.36 -7.88 -7.30
N ASP A 64 -1.90 -8.74 -8.21
CA ASP A 64 -0.48 -9.00 -8.45
C ASP A 64 0.22 -7.80 -9.14
N SER A 65 -0.50 -6.94 -9.86
CA SER A 65 0.08 -5.75 -10.53
C SER A 65 0.62 -4.71 -9.56
N TYR A 66 0.18 -4.72 -8.29
CA TYR A 66 0.62 -3.77 -7.26
C TYR A 66 1.68 -4.35 -6.32
N ASP A 67 2.12 -5.60 -6.56
CA ASP A 67 3.10 -6.31 -5.73
C ASP A 67 2.62 -6.42 -4.26
N VAL A 68 1.36 -6.83 -4.08
CA VAL A 68 0.75 -7.08 -2.76
C VAL A 68 1.47 -8.22 -2.05
N ASN A 69 1.79 -9.31 -2.75
CA ASN A 69 2.52 -10.45 -2.21
C ASN A 69 3.93 -10.07 -1.71
N GLY A 70 4.70 -9.30 -2.49
CA GLY A 70 6.02 -8.84 -2.06
C GLY A 70 5.94 -7.87 -0.87
N THR A 71 4.95 -6.99 -0.88
CA THR A 71 4.70 -6.05 0.24
C THR A 71 4.32 -6.79 1.53
N ALA A 72 3.41 -7.77 1.45
CA ALA A 72 3.00 -8.59 2.59
C ALA A 72 4.18 -9.39 3.16
N ARG A 73 5.02 -9.98 2.30
CA ARG A 73 6.21 -10.72 2.71
C ARG A 73 7.27 -9.84 3.37
N ALA A 74 7.47 -8.63 2.87
CA ALA A 74 8.37 -7.66 3.49
C ALA A 74 7.85 -7.23 4.87
N LEU A 75 6.57 -6.87 4.95
CA LEU A 75 5.91 -6.49 6.21
C LEU A 75 5.94 -7.62 7.24
N ASN A 76 5.64 -8.85 6.82
CA ASN A 76 5.67 -10.04 7.67
C ASN A 76 7.08 -10.28 8.25
N ARG A 77 8.12 -10.12 7.42
CA ARG A 77 9.53 -10.25 7.86
C ARG A 77 9.91 -9.17 8.86
N ASP A 78 9.52 -7.93 8.61
CA ASP A 78 9.86 -6.80 9.47
C ASP A 78 9.15 -6.86 10.83
N LEU A 79 8.01 -7.56 10.88
CA LEU A 79 7.24 -7.82 12.10
C LEU A 79 7.56 -9.17 12.75
N GLY A 80 8.43 -9.98 12.14
CA GLY A 80 8.84 -11.29 12.66
C GLY A 80 7.73 -12.36 12.64
N GLY A 81 6.78 -12.28 11.72
CA GLY A 81 5.65 -13.21 11.60
C GLY A 81 5.96 -14.51 10.84
N GLY A 82 5.04 -15.48 10.93
CA GLY A 82 5.14 -16.77 10.26
C GLY A 82 4.48 -16.81 8.87
N ALA A 83 4.51 -17.96 8.20
CA ALA A 83 3.90 -18.11 6.87
C ALA A 83 2.37 -17.93 6.87
N VAL A 84 1.70 -18.27 7.98
CA VAL A 84 0.26 -18.04 8.15
C VAL A 84 -0.05 -16.55 8.19
N ASP A 85 0.80 -15.77 8.84
CA ASP A 85 0.66 -14.33 8.96
C ASP A 85 0.89 -13.62 7.63
N GLU A 86 1.85 -14.10 6.82
CA GLU A 86 2.05 -13.63 5.45
C GLU A 86 0.76 -13.75 4.62
N GLY A 87 0.09 -14.92 4.66
CA GLY A 87 -1.17 -15.13 3.94
C GLY A 87 -2.31 -14.24 4.43
N ARG A 88 -2.37 -13.95 5.75
CA ARG A 88 -3.34 -13.00 6.32
C ARG A 88 -3.07 -11.58 5.84
N LEU A 89 -1.80 -11.16 5.85
CA LEU A 89 -1.37 -9.84 5.40
C LEU A 89 -1.63 -9.65 3.91
N THR A 90 -1.31 -10.65 3.07
CA THR A 90 -1.61 -10.63 1.63
C THR A 90 -3.09 -10.40 1.38
N ARG A 91 -3.98 -11.13 2.08
CA ARG A 91 -5.42 -10.97 1.92
C ARG A 91 -5.88 -9.57 2.31
N SER A 92 -5.51 -9.11 3.50
CA SER A 92 -5.93 -7.81 4.03
C SER A 92 -5.39 -6.64 3.18
N LEU A 93 -4.13 -6.70 2.73
CA LEU A 93 -3.57 -5.72 1.81
C LEU A 93 -4.22 -5.77 0.41
N GLY A 94 -4.62 -6.95 -0.06
CA GLY A 94 -5.35 -7.10 -1.32
C GLY A 94 -6.74 -6.45 -1.28
N GLU A 95 -7.44 -6.59 -0.16
CA GLU A 95 -8.72 -5.89 0.08
C GLU A 95 -8.52 -4.37 0.13
N PHE A 96 -7.50 -3.89 0.85
CA PHE A 96 -7.13 -2.48 0.89
C PHE A 96 -6.85 -1.90 -0.51
N VAL A 97 -6.08 -2.61 -1.33
CA VAL A 97 -5.77 -2.20 -2.72
C VAL A 97 -7.04 -2.14 -3.57
N THR A 98 -7.93 -3.12 -3.42
CA THR A 98 -9.19 -3.18 -4.16
C THR A 98 -10.09 -1.99 -3.84
N GLU A 99 -10.23 -1.64 -2.56
CA GLU A 99 -11.03 -0.50 -2.13
C GLU A 99 -10.38 0.84 -2.52
N SER A 100 -9.05 0.94 -2.44
CA SER A 100 -8.30 2.12 -2.87
C SER A 100 -8.45 2.36 -4.38
N ALA A 101 -8.30 1.30 -5.19
CA ALA A 101 -8.50 1.35 -6.64
C ALA A 101 -9.95 1.74 -6.98
N SER A 102 -10.92 1.22 -6.24
CA SER A 102 -12.33 1.57 -6.41
C SER A 102 -12.60 3.05 -6.10
N LEU A 103 -12.04 3.58 -5.02
CA LEU A 103 -12.17 4.99 -4.64
C LEU A 103 -11.52 5.92 -5.67
N ILE A 104 -10.30 5.62 -6.09
CA ILE A 104 -9.55 6.40 -7.08
C ILE A 104 -10.24 6.33 -8.45
N GLY A 105 -10.69 5.15 -8.87
CA GLY A 105 -11.40 4.97 -10.14
C GLY A 105 -12.75 5.69 -10.20
N ALA A 106 -13.47 5.79 -9.08
CA ALA A 106 -14.73 6.53 -9.02
C ALA A 106 -14.52 8.05 -9.15
N ARG A 107 -13.43 8.57 -8.60
CA ARG A 107 -13.06 9.99 -8.63
C ARG A 107 -11.53 10.12 -8.72
N PRO A 108 -10.96 10.24 -9.93
CA PRO A 108 -9.52 10.44 -10.12
C PRO A 108 -9.14 11.90 -9.81
N GLU A 109 -9.37 12.32 -8.57
CA GLU A 109 -8.98 13.62 -8.04
C GLU A 109 -7.88 13.43 -6.98
N SER A 110 -6.99 14.40 -6.83
CA SER A 110 -5.95 14.43 -5.77
C SER A 110 -6.52 14.24 -4.36
N ARG A 111 -7.82 14.52 -4.17
CA ARG A 111 -8.54 14.29 -2.91
C ARG A 111 -8.67 12.82 -2.52
N SER A 112 -8.72 11.89 -3.48
CA SER A 112 -8.87 10.46 -3.19
C SER A 112 -7.63 9.91 -2.47
N LEU A 113 -6.43 10.31 -2.90
CA LEU A 113 -5.19 9.99 -2.19
C LEU A 113 -5.13 10.66 -0.82
N GLY A 114 -5.55 11.91 -0.69
CA GLY A 114 -5.60 12.60 0.60
C GLY A 114 -6.54 11.92 1.61
N ARG A 115 -7.65 11.33 1.15
CA ARG A 115 -8.56 10.54 1.99
C ARG A 115 -7.94 9.22 2.43
N ILE A 116 -7.26 8.52 1.53
CA ILE A 116 -6.53 7.29 1.87
C ILE A 116 -5.43 7.59 2.91
N ASP A 117 -4.66 8.66 2.72
CA ASP A 117 -3.63 9.06 3.68
C ASP A 117 -4.23 9.42 5.05
N ALA A 118 -5.35 10.14 5.07
CA ALA A 118 -6.07 10.46 6.31
C ALA A 118 -6.58 9.19 7.02
N ALA A 119 -7.16 8.22 6.29
CA ALA A 119 -7.62 6.96 6.82
C ALA A 119 -6.47 6.13 7.42
N ILE A 120 -5.31 6.09 6.75
CA ILE A 120 -4.10 5.45 7.28
C ILE A 120 -3.65 6.15 8.57
N GLY A 121 -3.60 7.49 8.57
CA GLY A 121 -3.21 8.27 9.74
C GLY A 121 -4.13 8.08 10.95
N GLU A 122 -5.44 7.91 10.71
CA GLU A 122 -6.42 7.58 11.73
C GLU A 122 -6.16 6.19 12.32
N ALA A 123 -6.02 5.16 11.46
CA ALA A 123 -5.76 3.79 11.91
C ALA A 123 -4.44 3.65 12.67
N GLU A 124 -3.40 4.39 12.27
CA GLU A 124 -2.12 4.45 12.98
C GLU A 124 -2.22 5.05 14.38
N GLY A 125 -3.18 5.95 14.62
CA GLY A 125 -3.37 6.60 15.92
C GLY A 125 -3.69 5.63 17.05
N GLU A 126 -4.13 4.42 16.71
CA GLU A 126 -4.52 3.37 17.67
C GLU A 126 -3.37 2.42 18.03
N VAL A 127 -2.26 2.44 17.29
CA VAL A 127 -1.12 1.57 17.55
C VAL A 127 -0.19 2.23 18.57
N GLN A 128 -0.18 1.70 19.79
CA GLN A 128 0.75 2.10 20.86
C GLN A 128 1.88 1.08 21.02
N GLY A 129 3.14 1.54 21.08
CA GLY A 129 4.29 0.68 21.32
C GLY A 129 4.83 -0.04 20.08
N ALA A 130 5.50 -1.18 20.27
CA ALA A 130 6.05 -1.96 19.18
C ALA A 130 4.92 -2.61 18.35
N GLU A 131 4.93 -2.39 17.05
CA GLU A 131 3.93 -2.92 16.14
C GLU A 131 4.05 -4.45 16.01
N THR A 132 2.92 -5.15 16.19
CA THR A 132 2.80 -6.60 16.02
C THR A 132 2.04 -6.93 14.73
N ILE A 133 2.10 -8.18 14.28
CA ILE A 133 1.30 -8.67 13.14
C ILE A 133 -0.19 -8.38 13.34
N ASP A 134 -0.75 -8.69 14.51
CA ASP A 134 -2.18 -8.46 14.77
C ASP A 134 -2.52 -6.97 14.90
N ALA A 135 -1.59 -6.11 15.30
CA ALA A 135 -1.78 -4.67 15.25
C ALA A 135 -1.76 -4.16 13.80
N ALA A 136 -0.83 -4.65 12.98
CA ALA A 136 -0.75 -4.33 11.56
C ALA A 136 -2.02 -4.75 10.81
N LEU A 137 -2.48 -6.00 10.99
CA LEU A 137 -3.72 -6.49 10.37
C LEU A 137 -4.94 -5.65 10.77
N ARG A 138 -5.10 -5.33 12.07
CA ARG A 138 -6.18 -4.45 12.53
C ARG A 138 -6.09 -3.05 11.92
N SER A 139 -4.88 -2.51 11.80
CA SER A 139 -4.66 -1.21 11.16
C SER A 139 -5.05 -1.24 9.69
N ILE A 140 -4.72 -2.31 8.96
CA ILE A 140 -5.06 -2.46 7.55
C ILE A 140 -6.58 -2.62 7.39
N ASP A 141 -7.20 -3.54 8.13
CA ASP A 141 -8.65 -3.80 8.05
C ASP A 141 -9.47 -2.54 8.40
N ARG A 142 -9.02 -1.77 9.39
CA ARG A 142 -9.65 -0.49 9.75
C ARG A 142 -9.49 0.54 8.64
N THR A 143 -8.28 0.69 8.10
CA THR A 143 -8.03 1.60 6.97
C THR A 143 -8.92 1.24 5.78
N THR A 144 -9.01 -0.05 5.43
CA THR A 144 -9.87 -0.56 4.36
C THR A 144 -11.33 -0.19 4.60
N THR A 145 -11.82 -0.33 5.84
CA THR A 145 -13.20 0.04 6.20
C THR A 145 -13.45 1.54 6.06
N LEU A 146 -12.50 2.40 6.45
CA LEU A 146 -12.59 3.85 6.29
C LEU A 146 -12.62 4.25 4.81
N VAL A 147 -11.71 3.69 4.00
CA VAL A 147 -11.65 3.91 2.54
C VAL A 147 -12.95 3.46 1.86
N ALA A 148 -13.47 2.28 2.23
CA ALA A 148 -14.72 1.76 1.70
C ALA A 148 -15.93 2.62 2.10
N SER A 149 -15.89 3.26 3.28
CA SER A 149 -16.94 4.16 3.75
C SER A 149 -16.94 5.48 2.98
N ASP A 150 -15.76 6.01 2.65
CA ASP A 150 -15.59 7.24 1.85
C ASP A 150 -16.02 7.10 0.38
N ARG A 151 -16.26 5.86 -0.09
CA ARG A 151 -16.83 5.56 -1.41
C ARG A 151 -18.34 5.79 -1.47
N ARG A 152 -19.05 5.72 -0.34
CA ARG A 152 -20.52 5.84 -0.26
C ARG A 152 -20.96 7.29 -0.24
#